data_AF-A0A961IRS5-F1
#
_entry.id   AF-A0A961IRS5-F1
#
_cell.length_a   1.000
_cell.length_b   1.000
_cell.length_c   1.000
_cell.angle_alpha   90.00
_cell.angle_beta   90.00
_cell.angle_gamma   90.00
#
_symmetry.space_group_name_H-M   'P 1'
#
loop_
_entity.id
_entity.type
_entity.pdbx_description
1 polymer ?
#
loop_
_entity_poly.entity_id
_entity_poly.type
_entity_poly.pdbx_seq_one_letter_code
_entity_poly.pdbx_strand_id
1 'polypeptide(L)'
;KFVVDGLRAKGAVFVEELDECPTDRPVIFSAHGVPKSVPAEAADRQMVYVDATCPLVSKVHIEAERHAANGLQMVMIGHAGHPETIGTMGQLPDGEVLLVETVEDVAALAPRDPDRLAFITQTTLSVDDTKDIVAALQARFPAIVGPHKEDICYATTNRQEAVKEIAPKVDALLVIGSPNSSNSRRLV
;
A
#
# COMPACT_ATOMS: atom_id res chain seq x y z
N LYS A 1 8.84 12.56 9.95
CA LYS A 1 9.01 13.86 10.64
C LYS A 1 10.19 14.67 10.08
N PHE A 2 11.45 14.28 10.33
CA PHE A 2 12.64 15.07 9.92
C PHE A 2 12.67 15.46 8.42
N VAL A 3 12.42 14.51 7.51
CA VAL A 3 12.38 14.80 6.06
C VAL A 3 11.27 15.79 5.69
N VAL A 4 10.07 15.57 6.24
CA VAL A 4 8.89 16.43 5.99
C VAL A 4 9.14 17.85 6.48
N ASP A 5 9.66 18.00 7.70
CA ASP A 5 9.95 19.32 8.28
C ASP A 5 11.08 20.03 7.51
N GLY A 6 12.07 19.28 7.03
CA GLY A 6 13.12 19.80 6.15
C GLY A 6 12.60 20.29 4.80
N LEU A 7 11.59 19.64 4.23
CA LEU A 7 10.92 20.11 3.00
C LEU A 7 10.02 21.33 3.28
N ARG A 8 9.29 21.34 4.41
CA ARG A 8 8.51 22.53 4.84
C ARG A 8 9.38 23.76 5.03
N ALA A 9 10.54 23.60 5.66
CA ALA A 9 11.51 24.69 5.84
C ALA A 9 12.06 25.23 4.50
N LYS A 10 12.01 24.42 3.44
CA LYS A 10 12.36 24.82 2.06
C LYS A 10 11.17 25.35 1.24
N GLY A 11 9.98 25.42 1.83
CA GLY A 11 8.78 25.99 1.21
C GLY A 11 7.78 24.97 0.67
N ALA A 12 7.97 23.67 0.87
CA ALA A 12 6.95 22.68 0.51
C ALA A 12 5.73 22.80 1.44
N VAL A 13 4.54 22.88 0.86
CA VAL A 13 3.27 22.86 1.59
C VAL A 13 2.68 21.46 1.46
N PHE A 14 2.30 20.86 2.59
CA PHE A 14 1.68 19.54 2.63
C PHE A 14 0.19 19.76 2.90
N VAL A 15 -0.65 19.21 2.03
CA VAL A 15 -2.11 19.26 2.10
C VAL A 15 -2.66 17.84 2.14
N GLU A 16 -3.93 17.69 2.48
CA GLU A 16 -4.65 16.42 2.41
C GLU A 16 -5.44 16.33 1.10
N GLU A 17 -6.08 17.42 0.69
CA GLU A 17 -6.93 17.50 -0.49
C GLU A 17 -6.42 18.49 -1.53
N LEU A 18 -6.77 18.28 -2.80
CA LEU A 18 -6.31 19.16 -3.88
C LEU A 18 -6.95 20.55 -3.81
N ASP A 19 -8.14 20.71 -3.23
CA ASP A 19 -8.84 22.01 -3.12
C ASP A 19 -8.12 23.01 -2.19
N GLU A 20 -7.28 22.50 -1.29
CA GLU A 20 -6.32 23.28 -0.50
C GLU A 20 -5.15 23.83 -1.34
N CYS A 21 -4.90 23.25 -2.53
CA CYS A 21 -3.81 23.68 -3.40
C CYS A 21 -4.18 24.90 -4.24
N PRO A 22 -3.32 25.94 -4.28
CA PRO A 22 -3.46 27.01 -5.26
C PRO A 22 -3.19 26.50 -6.68
N THR A 23 -3.84 27.11 -7.66
CA THR A 23 -3.83 26.66 -9.07
C THR A 23 -2.59 27.11 -9.87
N ASP A 24 -1.66 27.84 -9.24
CA ASP A 24 -0.54 28.52 -9.90
C ASP A 24 0.82 27.80 -9.74
N ARG A 25 0.83 26.60 -9.14
CA ARG A 25 2.06 25.86 -8.82
C ARG A 25 1.84 24.35 -8.90
N PRO A 26 2.90 23.55 -9.07
CA PRO A 26 2.74 22.11 -9.24
C PRO A 26 2.36 21.41 -7.93
N VAL A 27 1.62 20.32 -8.06
CA VAL A 27 1.32 19.36 -6.98
C VAL A 27 2.19 18.13 -7.12
N ILE A 28 2.59 17.52 -6.01
CA ILE A 28 3.36 16.28 -6.00
C ILE A 28 2.57 15.21 -5.26
N PHE A 29 2.23 14.10 -5.92
CA PHE A 29 1.63 12.94 -5.25
C PHE A 29 2.68 12.18 -4.47
N SER A 30 2.32 11.70 -3.28
CA SER A 30 3.28 11.06 -2.38
C SER A 30 3.74 9.70 -2.92
N ALA A 31 4.86 9.20 -2.40
CA ALA A 31 5.41 7.89 -2.78
C ALA A 31 4.49 6.70 -2.51
N HIS A 32 3.47 6.87 -1.67
CA HIS A 32 2.50 5.83 -1.32
C HIS A 32 1.44 5.60 -2.39
N GLY A 33 1.39 6.41 -3.45
CA GLY A 33 0.29 6.36 -4.41
C GLY A 33 -0.96 7.11 -3.95
N VAL A 34 -1.86 7.36 -4.89
CA VAL A 34 -3.15 8.02 -4.67
C VAL A 34 -4.27 7.29 -5.42
N PRO A 35 -5.54 7.38 -4.96
CA PRO A 35 -6.70 6.88 -5.69
C PRO A 35 -6.80 7.51 -7.10
N LYS A 36 -7.49 6.87 -8.04
CA LYS A 36 -7.70 7.41 -9.40
C LYS A 36 -8.47 8.72 -9.43
N SER A 37 -9.28 9.00 -8.42
CA SER A 37 -10.01 10.27 -8.29
C SER A 37 -9.06 11.46 -8.20
N VAL A 38 -7.88 11.31 -7.57
CA VAL A 38 -6.93 12.41 -7.34
C VAL A 38 -6.28 12.92 -8.65
N PRO A 39 -5.64 12.08 -9.49
CA PRO A 39 -5.12 12.54 -10.78
C PRO A 39 -6.23 12.99 -11.74
N ALA A 40 -7.43 12.40 -11.66
CA ALA A 40 -8.59 12.87 -12.44
C ALA A 40 -8.99 14.29 -12.04
N GLU A 41 -9.12 14.58 -10.74
CA GLU A 41 -9.42 15.91 -10.24
C GLU A 41 -8.32 16.93 -10.60
N ALA A 42 -7.05 16.54 -10.47
CA ALA A 42 -5.93 17.40 -10.89
C ALA A 42 -6.01 17.75 -12.39
N ALA A 43 -6.37 16.78 -13.23
CA ALA A 43 -6.55 17.00 -14.67
C ALA A 43 -7.76 17.90 -14.96
N ASP A 44 -8.90 17.68 -14.31
CA ASP A 44 -10.11 18.49 -14.45
C ASP A 44 -9.87 19.95 -14.05
N ARG A 45 -9.02 20.17 -13.04
CA ARG A 45 -8.59 21.48 -12.57
C ARG A 45 -7.40 22.06 -13.33
N GLN A 46 -6.93 21.37 -14.37
CA GLN A 46 -5.79 21.77 -15.22
C GLN A 46 -4.51 22.04 -14.40
N MET A 47 -4.31 21.30 -13.32
CA MET A 47 -3.15 21.44 -12.44
C MET A 47 -1.94 20.74 -13.05
N VAL A 48 -0.77 21.37 -12.93
CA VAL A 48 0.50 20.69 -13.20
C VAL A 48 0.77 19.76 -12.02
N TYR A 49 0.93 18.45 -12.26
CA TYR A 49 1.28 17.52 -11.19
C TYR A 49 2.48 16.65 -11.55
N VAL A 50 3.18 16.20 -10.50
CA VAL A 50 4.27 15.22 -10.58
C VAL A 50 3.87 14.03 -9.72
N ASP A 51 3.81 12.86 -10.33
CA ASP A 51 3.57 11.62 -9.61
C ASP A 51 4.89 11.07 -9.07
N ALA A 52 5.10 11.15 -7.75
CA ALA A 52 6.27 10.58 -7.09
C ALA A 52 5.99 9.19 -6.49
N THR A 53 4.90 8.53 -6.89
CA THR A 53 4.56 7.16 -6.48
C THR A 53 5.75 6.22 -6.71
N CYS A 54 6.06 5.41 -5.71
CA CYS A 54 7.09 4.39 -5.85
C CYS A 54 6.72 3.43 -6.99
N PRO A 55 7.62 3.11 -7.94
CA PRO A 55 7.30 2.20 -9.04
C PRO A 55 6.82 0.81 -8.59
N LEU A 56 7.21 0.37 -7.38
CA LEU A 56 6.74 -0.90 -6.81
C LEU A 56 5.29 -0.81 -6.29
N VAL A 57 4.83 0.37 -5.86
CA VAL A 57 3.42 0.63 -5.57
C VAL A 57 2.63 0.73 -6.88
N SER A 58 3.16 1.42 -7.89
CA SER A 58 2.53 1.47 -9.22
C SER A 58 2.34 0.08 -9.83
N LYS A 59 3.28 -0.86 -9.58
CA LYS A 59 3.13 -2.27 -9.97
C LYS A 59 1.88 -2.90 -9.34
N VAL A 60 1.65 -2.69 -8.04
CA VAL A 60 0.47 -3.19 -7.33
C VAL A 60 -0.82 -2.60 -7.92
N HIS A 61 -0.84 -1.28 -8.20
CA HIS A 61 -1.98 -0.63 -8.84
C HIS A 61 -2.31 -1.24 -10.21
N ILE A 62 -1.29 -1.46 -11.06
CA ILE A 62 -1.45 -2.05 -12.38
C ILE A 62 -1.95 -3.51 -12.29
N GLU A 63 -1.47 -4.27 -11.31
CA GLU A 63 -1.95 -5.64 -11.11
C GLU A 63 -3.41 -5.68 -10.66
N ALA A 64 -3.83 -4.80 -9.76
CA ALA A 64 -5.23 -4.67 -9.35
C ALA A 64 -6.15 -4.42 -10.57
N GLU A 65 -5.78 -3.46 -11.42
CA GLU A 65 -6.50 -3.17 -12.66
C GLU A 65 -6.56 -4.35 -13.61
N ARG A 66 -5.44 -5.04 -13.80
CA ARG A 66 -5.34 -6.19 -14.70
C ARG A 66 -6.23 -7.34 -14.22
N HIS A 67 -6.22 -7.65 -12.93
CA HIS A 67 -7.07 -8.71 -12.38
C HIS A 67 -8.56 -8.34 -12.47
N ALA A 68 -8.91 -7.08 -12.19
CA ALA A 68 -10.27 -6.58 -12.36
C ALA A 68 -10.74 -6.66 -13.81
N ALA A 69 -9.89 -6.30 -14.78
CA ALA A 69 -10.20 -6.43 -16.21
C ALA A 69 -10.42 -7.89 -16.65
N ASN A 70 -9.83 -8.85 -15.94
CA ASN A 70 -10.09 -10.29 -16.12
C ASN A 70 -11.33 -10.78 -15.33
N GLY A 71 -12.05 -9.86 -14.71
CA GLY A 71 -13.29 -10.05 -13.95
C GLY A 71 -13.10 -10.69 -12.57
N LEU A 72 -11.89 -10.64 -12.02
CA LEU A 72 -11.58 -11.06 -10.65
C LEU A 72 -11.84 -9.89 -9.69
N GLN A 73 -12.39 -10.19 -8.51
CA GLN A 73 -12.45 -9.24 -7.41
C GLN A 73 -11.14 -9.31 -6.62
N MET A 74 -10.68 -8.18 -6.09
CA MET A 74 -9.42 -8.09 -5.36
C MET A 74 -9.62 -8.26 -3.86
N VAL A 75 -8.69 -8.97 -3.22
CA VAL A 75 -8.46 -8.95 -1.78
C VAL A 75 -7.14 -8.23 -1.52
N MET A 76 -7.18 -7.09 -0.85
CA MET A 76 -6.00 -6.37 -0.41
C MET A 76 -5.65 -6.78 1.02
N ILE A 77 -4.43 -7.29 1.21
CA ILE A 77 -3.83 -7.44 2.53
C ILE A 77 -3.09 -6.14 2.85
N GLY A 78 -3.50 -5.39 3.87
CA GLY A 78 -2.90 -4.09 4.16
C GLY A 78 -3.59 -3.39 5.32
N HIS A 79 -2.99 -2.33 5.85
CA HIS A 79 -3.56 -1.63 7.02
C HIS A 79 -4.65 -0.64 6.64
N ALA A 80 -5.79 -0.68 7.34
CA ALA A 80 -6.86 0.30 7.14
C ALA A 80 -6.36 1.72 7.45
N GLY A 81 -6.76 2.67 6.61
CA GLY A 81 -6.37 4.08 6.74
C GLY A 81 -4.92 4.40 6.35
N HIS A 82 -4.09 3.42 5.97
CA HIS A 82 -2.76 3.71 5.44
C HIS A 82 -2.88 4.34 4.04
N PRO A 83 -2.13 5.41 3.70
CA PRO A 83 -2.24 6.09 2.40
C PRO A 83 -2.08 5.16 1.19
N GLU A 84 -1.16 4.19 1.28
CA GLU A 84 -0.95 3.19 0.22
C GLU A 84 -2.14 2.23 0.07
N THR A 85 -2.79 1.88 1.17
CA THR A 85 -4.01 1.07 1.16
C THR A 85 -5.14 1.83 0.50
N ILE A 86 -5.36 3.08 0.91
CA ILE A 86 -6.37 3.96 0.32
C ILE A 86 -6.09 4.14 -1.18
N GLY A 87 -4.84 4.41 -1.55
CA GLY A 87 -4.41 4.57 -2.94
C GLY A 87 -4.69 3.34 -3.78
N THR A 88 -4.33 2.15 -3.28
CA THR A 88 -4.52 0.88 -3.99
C THR A 88 -5.99 0.50 -4.11
N MET A 89 -6.77 0.64 -3.04
CA MET A 89 -8.22 0.38 -3.06
C MET A 89 -8.93 1.32 -4.05
N GLY A 90 -8.50 2.58 -4.11
CA GLY A 90 -9.04 3.60 -5.03
C GLY A 90 -8.62 3.45 -6.49
N GLN A 91 -7.96 2.35 -6.88
CA GLN A 91 -7.68 2.05 -8.30
C GLN A 91 -8.88 1.41 -9.01
N LEU A 92 -9.82 0.85 -8.26
CA LEU A 92 -11.02 0.17 -8.76
C LEU A 92 -12.27 0.80 -8.14
N PRO A 93 -13.47 0.55 -8.72
CA PRO A 93 -14.73 0.99 -8.12
C PRO A 93 -14.94 0.44 -6.71
N ASP A 94 -15.73 1.17 -5.91
CA ASP A 94 -16.09 0.77 -4.55
C ASP A 94 -16.63 -0.67 -4.50
N GLY A 95 -16.11 -1.47 -3.58
CA GLY A 95 -16.47 -2.87 -3.41
C GLY A 95 -15.68 -3.86 -4.28
N GLU A 96 -14.91 -3.44 -5.27
CA GLU A 96 -14.07 -4.37 -6.06
C GLU A 96 -12.73 -4.70 -5.38
N VAL A 97 -12.34 -3.96 -4.35
CA VAL A 97 -11.20 -4.28 -3.48
C VAL A 97 -11.68 -4.48 -2.05
N LEU A 98 -11.53 -5.68 -1.52
CA LEU A 98 -11.86 -6.04 -0.14
C LEU A 98 -10.60 -5.99 0.72
N LEU A 99 -10.64 -5.31 1.86
CA LEU A 99 -9.49 -5.18 2.76
C LEU A 99 -9.48 -6.28 3.83
N VAL A 100 -8.31 -6.85 4.10
CA VAL A 100 -8.04 -7.70 5.27
C VAL A 100 -6.74 -7.27 5.97
N GLU A 101 -6.75 -7.28 7.29
CA GLU A 101 -5.57 -7.00 8.13
C GLU A 101 -5.06 -8.25 8.86
N THR A 102 -5.95 -9.22 9.08
CA THR A 102 -5.74 -10.37 9.95
C THR A 102 -6.30 -11.66 9.37
N VAL A 103 -5.93 -12.80 9.97
CA VAL A 103 -6.49 -14.12 9.63
C VAL A 103 -7.99 -14.17 9.95
N GLU A 104 -8.42 -13.48 11.01
CA GLU A 104 -9.83 -13.38 11.39
C GLU A 104 -10.66 -12.64 10.34
N ASP A 105 -10.12 -11.56 9.74
CA ASP A 105 -10.78 -10.85 8.64
C ASP A 105 -10.98 -11.78 7.44
N VAL A 106 -9.99 -12.65 7.17
CA VAL A 106 -10.10 -13.66 6.11
C VAL A 106 -11.26 -14.61 6.36
N ALA A 107 -11.64 -14.92 7.59
CA ALA A 107 -12.82 -15.75 7.88
C ALA A 107 -14.14 -15.00 7.65
N ALA A 108 -14.15 -13.68 7.81
CA ALA A 108 -15.32 -12.82 7.65
C ALA A 108 -15.54 -12.31 6.22
N LEU A 109 -14.56 -12.42 5.32
CA LEU A 109 -14.65 -11.97 3.92
C LEU A 109 -15.92 -12.49 3.21
N ALA A 110 -16.60 -11.60 2.49
CA ALA A 110 -17.79 -11.90 1.70
C ALA A 110 -17.59 -11.42 0.24
N PRO A 111 -16.80 -12.17 -0.57
CA PRO A 111 -16.60 -11.84 -1.97
C PRO A 111 -17.86 -12.02 -2.80
N ARG A 112 -17.96 -11.30 -3.92
CA ARG A 112 -19.09 -11.46 -4.87
C ARG A 112 -19.12 -12.84 -5.52
N ASP A 113 -17.93 -13.43 -5.71
CA ASP A 113 -17.74 -14.78 -6.22
C ASP A 113 -16.46 -15.38 -5.62
N PRO A 114 -16.55 -16.40 -4.74
CA PRO A 114 -15.40 -17.04 -4.10
C PRO A 114 -14.38 -17.69 -5.04
N ASP A 115 -14.78 -18.05 -6.28
CA ASP A 115 -13.92 -18.71 -7.26
C ASP A 115 -13.24 -17.71 -8.22
N ARG A 116 -13.55 -16.42 -8.08
CA ARG A 116 -13.10 -15.35 -8.98
C ARG A 116 -12.37 -14.25 -8.21
N LEU A 117 -11.33 -14.65 -7.47
CA LEU A 117 -10.55 -13.75 -6.62
C LEU A 117 -9.08 -13.67 -7.04
N ALA A 118 -8.48 -12.51 -6.81
CA ALA A 118 -7.04 -12.34 -6.73
C ALA A 118 -6.69 -11.58 -5.45
N PHE A 119 -5.48 -11.77 -4.92
CA PHE A 119 -4.99 -10.97 -3.80
C PHE A 119 -3.74 -10.18 -4.15
N ILE A 120 -3.59 -9.04 -3.47
CA ILE A 120 -2.41 -8.15 -3.50
C ILE A 120 -2.07 -7.73 -2.07
N THR A 121 -0.84 -7.26 -1.85
CA THR A 121 -0.43 -6.80 -0.52
C THR A 121 0.10 -5.37 -0.53
N GLN A 122 -0.05 -4.68 0.59
CA GLN A 122 0.70 -3.46 0.87
C GLN A 122 2.21 -3.80 0.89
N THR A 123 3.03 -2.91 0.33
CA THR A 123 4.46 -3.15 0.07
C THR A 123 5.34 -3.18 1.32
N THR A 124 4.80 -2.77 2.47
CA THR A 124 5.55 -2.49 3.72
C THR A 124 5.17 -3.38 4.91
N LEU A 125 4.42 -4.47 4.67
CA LEU A 125 3.95 -5.38 5.72
C LEU A 125 5.05 -6.25 6.33
N SER A 126 4.74 -6.87 7.47
CA SER A 126 5.53 -7.99 8.02
C SER A 126 5.49 -9.15 7.04
N VAL A 127 6.65 -9.66 6.63
CA VAL A 127 6.73 -10.82 5.73
C VAL A 127 6.12 -12.06 6.39
N ASP A 128 6.24 -12.22 7.70
CA ASP A 128 5.75 -13.41 8.40
C ASP A 128 4.24 -13.33 8.63
N ASP A 129 3.72 -12.23 9.19
CA ASP A 129 2.28 -12.05 9.41
C ASP A 129 1.50 -12.18 8.09
N THR A 130 2.07 -11.67 6.99
CA THR A 130 1.44 -11.75 5.66
C THR A 130 1.37 -13.20 5.16
N LYS A 131 2.36 -14.05 5.46
CA LYS A 131 2.32 -15.47 5.06
C LYS A 131 1.13 -16.19 5.70
N ASP A 132 0.84 -15.90 6.96
CA ASP A 132 -0.28 -16.53 7.67
C ASP A 132 -1.63 -16.12 7.07
N ILE A 133 -1.79 -14.84 6.72
CA ILE A 133 -3.00 -14.33 6.04
C ILE A 133 -3.13 -14.95 4.64
N VAL A 134 -2.05 -15.03 3.87
CA VAL A 134 -2.04 -15.68 2.54
C VAL A 134 -2.42 -17.16 2.65
N ALA A 135 -1.89 -17.88 3.63
CA ALA A 135 -2.23 -19.28 3.86
C ALA A 135 -3.72 -19.45 4.20
N ALA A 136 -4.28 -18.56 5.03
CA ALA A 136 -5.70 -18.55 5.34
C ALA A 136 -6.56 -18.25 4.09
N LEU A 137 -6.15 -17.30 3.25
CA LEU A 137 -6.84 -16.98 1.99
C LEU A 137 -6.84 -18.17 1.04
N GLN A 138 -5.70 -18.84 0.85
CA GLN A 138 -5.59 -20.00 -0.03
C GLN A 138 -6.37 -21.20 0.50
N ALA A 139 -6.41 -21.41 1.81
CA ALA A 139 -7.20 -22.46 2.43
C ALA A 139 -8.70 -22.21 2.26
N ARG A 140 -9.16 -20.96 2.41
CA ARG A 140 -10.57 -20.60 2.29
C ARG A 140 -11.03 -20.49 0.83
N PHE A 141 -10.19 -19.98 -0.05
CA PHE A 141 -10.46 -19.73 -1.46
C PHE A 141 -9.40 -20.41 -2.33
N PRO A 142 -9.49 -21.72 -2.59
CA PRO A 142 -8.44 -22.46 -3.31
C PRO A 142 -8.16 -21.98 -4.74
N ALA A 143 -9.13 -21.29 -5.36
CA ALA A 143 -8.99 -20.70 -6.69
C ALA A 143 -8.38 -19.28 -6.69
N ILE A 144 -8.08 -18.70 -5.52
CA ILE A 144 -7.55 -17.34 -5.44
C ILE A 144 -6.21 -17.21 -6.14
N VAL A 145 -6.08 -16.18 -6.98
CA VAL A 145 -4.86 -15.89 -7.73
C VAL A 145 -3.96 -14.98 -6.91
N GLY A 146 -2.72 -15.41 -6.65
CA GLY A 146 -1.70 -14.55 -6.06
C GLY A 146 -0.98 -13.68 -7.10
N PRO A 147 -0.19 -12.69 -6.64
CA PRO A 147 0.55 -11.82 -7.54
C PRO A 147 1.65 -12.62 -8.26
N HIS A 148 2.01 -12.20 -9.48
CA HIS A 148 3.06 -12.88 -10.27
C HIS A 148 4.45 -12.83 -9.61
N LYS A 149 4.69 -11.78 -8.82
CA LYS A 149 5.85 -11.58 -7.94
C LYS A 149 5.35 -10.97 -6.63
N GLU A 150 6.04 -11.24 -5.53
CA GLU A 150 5.73 -10.64 -4.22
C GLU A 150 5.53 -9.12 -4.31
N ASP A 151 4.49 -8.62 -3.62
CA ASP A 151 4.18 -7.19 -3.52
C ASP A 151 4.94 -6.51 -2.38
N ILE A 152 5.25 -7.24 -1.30
CA ILE A 152 6.17 -6.75 -0.28
C ILE A 152 7.50 -6.45 -0.96
N CYS A 153 7.92 -5.18 -0.90
CA CYS A 153 9.03 -4.74 -1.72
C CYS A 153 10.35 -5.29 -1.17
N TYR A 154 11.34 -5.46 -2.06
CA TYR A 154 12.69 -5.90 -1.68
C TYR A 154 13.28 -5.06 -0.55
N ALA A 155 12.97 -3.75 -0.51
CA ALA A 155 13.47 -2.85 0.52
C ALA A 155 12.93 -3.21 1.92
N THR A 156 11.69 -3.68 2.02
CA THR A 156 11.06 -4.16 3.25
C THR A 156 11.59 -5.53 3.62
N THR A 157 11.59 -6.49 2.69
CA THR A 157 12.11 -7.85 2.91
C THR A 157 13.56 -7.82 3.41
N ASN A 158 14.45 -7.14 2.68
CA ASN A 158 15.87 -7.08 3.04
C ASN A 158 16.11 -6.43 4.41
N ARG A 159 15.30 -5.43 4.80
CA ARG A 159 15.44 -4.76 6.11
C ARG A 159 14.96 -5.65 7.25
N GLN A 160 13.85 -6.36 7.06
CA GLN A 160 13.37 -7.33 8.06
C GLN A 160 14.37 -8.48 8.24
N GLU A 161 14.91 -9.00 7.14
CA GLU A 161 15.95 -10.04 7.19
C GLU A 161 17.21 -9.55 7.92
N ALA A 162 17.70 -8.35 7.60
CA ALA A 162 18.86 -7.77 8.28
C ALA A 162 18.62 -7.58 9.79
N VAL A 163 17.41 -7.17 10.18
CA VAL A 163 17.03 -7.05 11.60
C VAL A 163 17.00 -8.42 12.28
N LYS A 164 16.41 -9.43 11.65
CA LYS A 164 16.38 -10.82 12.18
C LYS A 164 17.80 -11.39 12.35
N GLU A 165 18.73 -11.04 11.46
CA GLU A 165 20.11 -11.53 11.53
C GLU A 165 20.93 -10.86 12.66
N ILE A 166 20.73 -9.56 12.89
CA ILE A 166 21.51 -8.80 13.88
C ILE A 166 20.92 -8.87 15.29
N ALA A 167 19.59 -8.98 15.44
CA ALA A 167 18.92 -8.93 16.73
C ALA A 167 19.45 -9.95 17.76
N PRO A 168 19.77 -11.21 17.41
CA PRO A 168 20.33 -12.17 18.37
C PRO A 168 21.78 -11.86 18.81
N LYS A 169 22.46 -10.91 18.16
CA LYS A 169 23.88 -10.58 18.35
C LYS A 169 24.09 -9.28 19.14
N VAL A 170 23.01 -8.64 19.60
CA VAL A 170 23.05 -7.33 20.28
C VAL A 170 22.18 -7.34 21.52
N ASP A 171 22.56 -6.56 22.52
CA ASP A 171 21.74 -6.38 23.73
C ASP A 171 20.54 -5.44 23.51
N ALA A 172 20.62 -4.56 22.50
CA ALA A 172 19.57 -3.63 22.13
C ALA A 172 19.63 -3.26 20.65
N LEU A 173 18.46 -3.01 20.04
CA LEU A 173 18.31 -2.51 18.68
C LEU A 173 17.52 -1.19 18.70
N LEU A 174 18.02 -0.19 17.97
CA LEU A 174 17.38 1.12 17.84
C LEU A 174 16.94 1.32 16.38
N VAL A 175 15.63 1.33 16.14
CA VAL A 175 15.05 1.62 14.83
C VAL A 175 14.72 3.11 14.72
N ILE A 176 15.40 3.82 13.83
CA ILE A 176 15.14 5.25 13.58
C ILE A 176 14.02 5.38 12.55
N GLY A 177 12.83 5.76 13.02
CA GLY A 177 11.64 5.92 12.18
C GLY A 177 10.63 6.87 12.80
N SER A 178 9.66 7.34 12.00
CA SER A 178 8.51 8.08 12.53
C SER A 178 7.42 7.10 12.99
N PRO A 179 6.59 7.43 14.00
CA PRO A 179 5.54 6.54 14.49
C PRO A 179 4.49 6.12 13.44
N ASN A 180 4.34 6.91 12.37
CA ASN A 180 3.43 6.65 11.25
C ASN A 180 4.07 5.89 10.08
N SER A 181 5.33 5.46 10.20
CA SER A 181 6.01 4.65 9.17
C SER A 181 5.68 3.17 9.35
N SER A 182 4.88 2.61 8.44
CA SER A 182 4.51 1.19 8.45
C SER A 182 5.75 0.29 8.47
N ASN A 183 6.64 0.44 7.49
CA ASN A 183 7.87 -0.37 7.42
C ASN A 183 8.74 -0.25 8.70
N SER A 184 8.89 0.96 9.27
CA SER A 184 9.69 1.12 10.50
C SER A 184 9.09 0.35 11.69
N ARG A 185 7.75 0.30 11.79
CA ARG A 185 7.04 -0.46 12.85
C ARG A 185 7.08 -1.97 12.65
N ARG A 186 7.56 -2.46 11.50
CA ARG A 186 7.78 -3.90 11.24
C ARG A 186 9.22 -4.33 11.51
N LEU A 187 10.09 -3.41 11.94
CA LEU A 187 11.48 -3.68 12.33
C LEU A 187 11.68 -3.71 13.85
N VAL A 188 10.62 -3.45 14.62
CA VAL A 188 10.61 -3.42 16.10
C VAL A 188 9.97 -4.68 16.62
#